data_AF-A0A1F1KHW7-F1
#
_entry.id   AF-A0A1F1KHW7-F1
#
_cell.length_a   1.000
_cell.length_b   1.000
_cell.length_c   1.000
_cell.angle_alpha   90.00
_cell.angle_beta   90.00
_cell.angle_gamma   90.00
#
_symmetry.space_group_name_H-M   'P 1'
#
loop_
_entity.id
_entity.type
_entity.pdbx_description
1 polymer ?
#
loop_
_entity_poly.entity_id
_entity_poly.type
_entity_poly.pdbx_seq_one_letter_code
_entity_poly.pdbx_strand_id
1 'polypeptide(L)'
;MRRLPVAVVAALCLAPMAVPAGAAPAATAPSGAATSSSTPGSAGNDSMALDAAAKGTDRAAEYPDQGDGPHSLRNRTPEPLSVKRSGGVEVRAVDLGDIDLGGPRNPGEFRAPVRGQLYRPAHARGKAPLLVFGHLRAPACTDDLSRWPCPAGFEPMRYDLGMAYLGRALAEQGYAVLVPDLAPLYVAGALSDPYDQTTGWLLTVGGLR
;
A
#
# COMPACT_ATOMS: atom_id res chain seq x y z
N MET A 1 -5.68 -32.58 23.99
CA MET A 1 -5.87 -31.38 23.14
C MET A 1 -6.14 -30.19 24.06
N ARG A 2 -5.16 -29.28 24.25
CA ARG A 2 -5.31 -28.10 25.11
C ARG A 2 -5.90 -26.96 24.27
N ARG A 3 -7.09 -26.47 24.66
CA ARG A 3 -7.71 -25.28 24.07
C ARG A 3 -6.95 -24.03 24.54
N LEU A 4 -6.46 -23.22 23.61
CA LEU A 4 -5.92 -21.89 23.92
C LEU A 4 -7.07 -20.94 24.29
N PRO A 5 -6.89 -20.02 25.24
CA PRO A 5 -7.93 -19.09 25.65
C PRO A 5 -8.21 -18.05 24.56
N VAL A 6 -9.50 -17.78 24.36
CA VAL A 6 -10.02 -16.68 23.56
C VAL A 6 -9.60 -15.37 24.20
N ALA A 7 -8.85 -14.53 23.49
CA ALA A 7 -8.51 -13.19 23.95
C ALA A 7 -9.77 -12.31 23.91
N VAL A 8 -10.21 -11.89 25.10
CA VAL A 8 -11.27 -10.89 25.28
C VAL A 8 -10.77 -9.56 24.73
N VAL A 9 -11.52 -8.97 23.81
CA VAL A 9 -11.35 -7.58 23.36
C VAL A 9 -11.68 -6.68 24.54
N ALA A 10 -10.66 -6.21 25.25
CA ALA A 10 -10.83 -5.14 26.22
C ALA A 10 -10.93 -3.82 25.46
N ALA A 11 -12.11 -3.20 25.49
CA ALA A 11 -12.29 -1.82 25.06
C ALA A 11 -11.48 -0.92 25.99
N LEU A 12 -10.38 -0.38 25.47
CA LEU A 12 -9.58 0.60 26.17
C LEU A 12 -10.33 1.94 26.13
N CYS A 13 -10.98 2.31 27.24
CA CYS A 13 -11.46 3.68 27.44
C CYS A 13 -10.24 4.61 27.46
N LEU A 14 -10.03 5.36 26.37
CA LEU A 14 -9.12 6.50 26.38
C LEU A 14 -9.72 7.58 27.29
N ALA A 15 -9.11 7.80 28.44
CA ALA A 15 -9.29 9.04 29.17
C ALA A 15 -8.60 10.19 28.41
N PRO A 16 -9.21 11.39 28.33
CA PRO A 16 -8.56 12.55 27.72
C PRO A 16 -7.35 12.95 28.58
N MET A 17 -6.15 12.86 28.02
CA MET A 17 -5.00 13.54 28.60
C MET A 17 -5.09 15.02 28.27
N ALA A 18 -5.21 15.85 29.31
CA ALA A 18 -5.12 17.29 29.18
C ALA A 18 -3.72 17.68 28.68
N VAL A 19 -3.67 18.28 27.50
CA VAL A 19 -2.45 18.89 26.95
C VAL A 19 -2.23 20.23 27.66
N PRO A 20 -1.11 20.46 28.35
CA PRO A 20 -0.79 21.78 28.86
C PRO A 20 -0.57 22.73 27.68
N ALA A 21 -1.31 23.85 27.67
CA ALA A 21 -1.13 24.93 26.72
C ALA A 21 0.25 25.59 26.93
N GLY A 22 1.24 25.13 26.18
CA GLY A 22 2.53 25.80 26.05
C GLY A 22 2.39 27.02 25.16
N ALA A 23 2.75 28.19 25.69
CA ALA A 23 2.75 29.46 24.96
C ALA A 23 3.65 29.36 23.71
N ALA A 24 3.07 29.70 22.55
CA ALA A 24 3.81 29.83 21.31
C ALA A 24 4.74 31.06 21.36
N PRO A 25 6.00 30.97 20.91
CA PRO A 25 6.83 32.15 20.72
C PRO A 25 6.32 32.98 19.55
N ALA A 26 6.30 34.30 19.74
CA ALA A 26 5.90 35.28 18.73
C ALA A 26 6.87 35.26 17.53
N ALA A 27 6.33 34.96 16.35
CA ALA A 27 7.05 35.11 15.10
C ALA A 27 7.07 36.59 14.70
N THR A 28 8.27 37.18 14.66
CA THR A 28 8.52 38.52 14.14
C THR A 28 8.50 38.46 12.61
N ALA A 29 7.56 39.15 11.97
CA ALA A 29 7.51 39.30 10.52
C ALA A 29 8.47 40.40 10.03
N PRO A 30 9.20 40.23 8.92
CA PRO A 30 9.89 41.32 8.26
C PRO A 30 8.91 42.16 7.43
N SER A 31 8.97 43.47 7.67
CA SER A 31 8.37 44.52 6.85
C SER A 31 9.15 44.67 5.55
N GLY A 32 8.46 44.59 4.41
CA GLY A 32 9.03 44.83 3.08
C GLY A 32 7.92 45.20 2.11
N ALA A 33 7.67 46.50 1.99
CA ALA A 33 6.70 47.09 1.09
C ALA A 33 7.19 47.05 -0.37
N ALA A 34 6.32 46.66 -1.29
CA ALA A 34 6.32 47.15 -2.67
C ALA A 34 4.90 47.12 -3.23
N THR A 35 4.38 48.31 -3.48
CA THR A 35 3.14 48.67 -4.17
C THR A 35 3.13 48.30 -5.64
N SER A 36 2.00 47.79 -6.14
CA SER A 36 1.51 48.14 -7.48
C SER A 36 0.04 47.77 -7.69
N SER A 37 -0.76 48.82 -7.86
CA SER A 37 -1.89 49.01 -8.78
C SER A 37 -3.04 47.98 -8.82
N SER A 38 -4.17 48.47 -8.34
CA SER A 38 -5.56 48.02 -8.49
C SER A 38 -6.09 48.02 -9.93
N THR A 39 -6.92 47.02 -10.25
CA THR A 39 -8.12 47.19 -11.10
C THR A 39 -9.27 46.35 -10.49
N PRO A 40 -10.50 46.88 -10.33
CA PRO A 40 -11.62 46.19 -9.71
C PRO A 40 -12.48 45.45 -10.75
N GLY A 41 -12.90 44.22 -10.43
CA GLY A 41 -13.75 43.41 -11.30
C GLY A 41 -14.58 42.38 -10.56
N SER A 42 -15.81 42.79 -10.24
CA SER A 42 -17.05 42.01 -10.10
C SER A 42 -17.10 40.78 -9.19
N ALA A 43 -17.95 40.90 -8.18
CA ALA A 43 -18.56 39.79 -7.46
C ALA A 43 -19.31 38.85 -8.42
N GLY A 44 -19.11 37.54 -8.23
CA GLY A 44 -19.84 36.45 -8.85
C GLY A 44 -19.78 35.27 -7.90
N ASN A 45 -20.88 35.03 -7.19
CA ASN A 45 -21.04 33.92 -6.27
C ASN A 45 -21.38 32.66 -7.09
N ASP A 46 -20.37 31.87 -7.49
CA ASP A 46 -20.62 30.57 -8.12
C ASP A 46 -20.35 29.44 -7.13
N SER A 47 -21.45 29.03 -6.52
CA SER A 47 -21.67 27.73 -5.90
C SER A 47 -21.15 26.63 -6.84
N MET A 48 -20.07 25.94 -6.45
CA MET A 48 -19.64 24.71 -7.12
C MET A 48 -20.67 23.61 -6.84
N ALA A 49 -21.69 23.56 -7.69
CA ALA A 49 -22.52 22.41 -7.90
C ALA A 49 -21.66 21.30 -8.53
N LEU A 50 -21.51 20.19 -7.81
CA LEU A 50 -21.00 18.93 -8.32
C LEU A 50 -22.08 18.28 -9.19
N ASP A 51 -22.36 18.88 -10.34
CA ASP A 51 -23.23 18.29 -11.36
C ASP A 51 -22.39 17.63 -12.46
N ALA A 52 -22.47 16.29 -12.46
CA ALA A 52 -22.50 15.41 -13.62
C ALA A 52 -22.06 15.99 -14.97
N ALA A 53 -20.76 15.93 -15.27
CA ALA A 53 -20.26 15.95 -16.64
C ALA A 53 -18.87 15.29 -16.74
N ALA A 54 -18.83 13.97 -16.60
CA ALA A 54 -17.73 13.16 -17.14
C ALA A 54 -18.30 12.18 -18.18
N LYS A 55 -18.82 12.72 -19.29
CA LYS A 55 -18.84 11.99 -20.57
C LYS A 55 -17.46 12.15 -21.22
N GLY A 56 -16.44 11.62 -20.55
CA GLY A 56 -15.12 11.41 -21.12
C GLY A 56 -15.18 10.09 -21.87
N THR A 57 -14.92 10.14 -23.17
CA THR A 57 -14.95 9.01 -24.09
C THR A 57 -14.18 7.81 -23.54
N ASP A 58 -14.94 6.77 -23.19
CA ASP A 58 -14.48 5.41 -22.91
C ASP A 58 -13.79 4.83 -24.16
N ARG A 59 -12.53 5.17 -24.34
CA ARG A 59 -11.56 4.21 -24.85
C ARG A 59 -10.67 3.86 -23.69
N ALA A 60 -11.15 2.93 -22.86
CA ALA A 60 -10.23 2.00 -22.22
C ALA A 60 -9.33 1.52 -23.35
N ALA A 61 -8.07 1.94 -23.35
CA ALA A 61 -7.10 1.44 -24.30
C ALA A 61 -7.21 -0.08 -24.20
N GLU A 62 -7.60 -0.71 -25.31
CA GLU A 62 -7.71 -2.16 -25.41
C GLU A 62 -6.27 -2.66 -25.28
N TYR A 63 -5.87 -2.93 -24.04
CA TYR A 63 -4.56 -3.45 -23.73
C TYR A 63 -4.48 -4.82 -24.42
N PRO A 64 -3.52 -5.04 -25.33
CA PRO A 64 -3.41 -6.30 -26.06
C PRO A 64 -3.32 -7.42 -25.03
N ASP A 65 -4.21 -8.41 -25.17
CA ASP A 65 -4.34 -9.65 -24.39
C ASP A 65 -3.13 -9.90 -23.47
N GLN A 66 -3.17 -9.26 -22.29
CA GLN A 66 -2.09 -9.29 -21.33
C GLN A 66 -2.26 -10.58 -20.56
N GLY A 67 -1.72 -11.67 -21.14
CA GLY A 67 -1.89 -13.06 -20.71
C GLY A 67 -2.44 -13.23 -19.31
N ASP A 68 -3.62 -13.83 -19.23
CA ASP A 68 -4.64 -13.99 -18.17
C ASP A 68 -4.24 -13.91 -16.68
N GLY A 69 -3.27 -13.12 -16.23
CA GLY A 69 -2.95 -12.97 -14.81
C GLY A 69 -1.52 -13.37 -14.43
N PRO A 70 -1.24 -13.44 -13.12
CA PRO A 70 0.10 -13.72 -12.65
C PRO A 70 0.42 -15.21 -12.75
N HIS A 71 1.59 -15.53 -13.31
CA HIS A 71 2.09 -16.90 -13.43
C HIS A 71 3.48 -17.06 -12.79
N SER A 72 3.58 -16.94 -11.47
CA SER A 72 4.85 -17.15 -10.76
C SER A 72 5.40 -18.57 -10.99
N LEU A 73 6.72 -18.66 -11.13
CA LEU A 73 7.40 -19.96 -11.27
C LEU A 73 7.14 -20.84 -10.05
N ARG A 74 6.77 -22.12 -10.27
CA ARG A 74 6.46 -23.08 -9.20
C ARG A 74 7.62 -23.34 -8.25
N ASN A 75 8.84 -23.30 -8.79
CA ASN A 75 10.07 -23.55 -8.04
C ASN A 75 10.91 -22.27 -7.90
N ARG A 76 10.27 -21.11 -7.77
CA ARG A 76 11.02 -19.87 -7.56
C ARG A 76 11.83 -19.97 -6.26
N THR A 77 13.01 -19.37 -6.28
CA THR A 77 13.78 -19.16 -5.06
C THR A 77 13.15 -18.01 -4.28
N PRO A 78 12.79 -18.19 -3.00
CA PRO A 78 12.35 -17.08 -2.16
C PRO A 78 13.41 -15.99 -2.06
N GLU A 79 12.97 -14.73 -2.05
CA GLU A 79 13.86 -13.59 -1.86
C GLU A 79 14.51 -13.70 -0.46
N PRO A 80 15.85 -13.57 -0.35
CA PRO A 80 16.52 -13.67 0.93
C PRO A 80 16.00 -12.61 1.91
N LEU A 81 15.74 -13.05 3.15
CA LEU A 81 15.44 -12.12 4.23
C LEU A 81 16.62 -11.15 4.40
N SER A 82 16.34 -9.86 4.30
CA SER A 82 17.30 -8.81 4.66
C SER A 82 16.78 -8.03 5.86
N VAL A 83 17.69 -7.57 6.72
CA VAL A 83 17.34 -6.75 7.89
C VAL A 83 18.24 -5.52 7.90
N LYS A 84 17.64 -4.34 7.92
CA LYS A 84 18.34 -3.06 8.05
C LYS A 84 17.77 -2.29 9.24
N ARG A 85 18.60 -1.55 9.95
CA ARG A 85 18.18 -0.70 11.07
C ARG A 85 18.60 0.73 10.80
N SER A 86 17.69 1.68 10.96
CA SER A 86 17.96 3.11 10.75
C SER A 86 16.87 3.94 11.42
N GLY A 87 17.26 4.97 12.19
CA GLY A 87 16.30 5.91 12.79
C GLY A 87 15.34 5.27 13.78
N GLY A 88 15.79 4.28 14.56
CA GLY A 88 14.91 3.56 15.50
C GLY A 88 13.90 2.61 14.84
N VAL A 89 13.98 2.42 13.52
CA VAL A 89 13.15 1.47 12.76
C VAL A 89 14.01 0.31 12.25
N GLU A 90 13.50 -0.90 12.39
CA GLU A 90 13.99 -2.10 11.71
C GLU A 90 13.15 -2.34 10.46
N VAL A 91 13.80 -2.43 9.30
CA VAL A 91 13.18 -2.72 8.00
C VAL A 91 13.62 -4.10 7.56
N ARG A 92 12.67 -4.93 7.17
CA ARG A 92 12.92 -6.28 6.68
C ARG A 92 12.31 -6.48 5.31
N ALA A 93 13.12 -6.90 4.34
CA ALA A 93 12.56 -7.48 3.12
C ALA A 93 11.95 -8.83 3.48
N VAL A 94 10.70 -9.06 3.09
CA VAL A 94 9.99 -10.30 3.37
C VAL A 94 9.54 -10.97 2.09
N ASP A 95 9.55 -12.29 2.13
CA ASP A 95 8.96 -13.15 1.13
C ASP A 95 8.02 -14.10 1.87
N LEU A 96 6.72 -13.97 1.56
CA LEU A 96 5.63 -14.70 2.22
C LEU A 96 5.20 -15.92 1.38
N GLY A 97 5.98 -16.29 0.36
CA GLY A 97 5.68 -17.38 -0.54
C GLY A 97 4.75 -16.96 -1.67
N ASP A 98 4.01 -17.93 -2.20
CA ASP A 98 3.09 -17.73 -3.33
C ASP A 98 1.67 -17.98 -2.89
N ILE A 99 0.76 -17.17 -3.40
CA ILE A 99 -0.67 -17.42 -3.29
C ILE A 99 -1.19 -18.05 -4.58
N ASP A 100 -2.06 -19.04 -4.44
CA ASP A 100 -2.81 -19.64 -5.54
C ASP A 100 -4.14 -18.87 -5.70
N LEU A 101 -4.27 -18.20 -6.83
CA LEU A 101 -5.40 -17.33 -7.18
C LEU A 101 -6.41 -18.04 -8.09
N GLY A 102 -6.02 -19.15 -8.73
CA GLY A 102 -6.93 -19.89 -9.60
C GLY A 102 -7.97 -20.72 -8.82
N GLY A 103 -7.76 -20.89 -7.52
CA GLY A 103 -8.71 -21.52 -6.61
C GLY A 103 -9.09 -22.94 -7.05
N PRO A 104 -10.27 -23.44 -6.66
CA PRO A 104 -10.71 -24.79 -7.02
C PRO A 104 -10.97 -24.98 -8.52
N ARG A 105 -11.21 -23.91 -9.27
CA ARG A 105 -11.55 -23.99 -10.69
C ARG A 105 -10.29 -24.19 -11.54
N ASN A 106 -9.22 -23.48 -11.20
CA ASN A 106 -7.99 -23.38 -11.99
C ASN A 106 -6.74 -23.53 -11.09
N PRO A 107 -6.59 -24.63 -10.34
CA PRO A 107 -5.58 -24.73 -9.28
C PRO A 107 -4.16 -24.56 -9.80
N GLY A 108 -3.45 -23.58 -9.24
CA GLY A 108 -2.07 -23.25 -9.59
C GLY A 108 -1.87 -22.66 -10.98
N GLU A 109 -2.95 -22.33 -11.70
CA GLU A 109 -2.87 -21.60 -12.97
C GLU A 109 -2.42 -20.17 -12.71
N PHE A 110 -3.14 -19.45 -11.85
CA PHE A 110 -2.80 -18.10 -11.43
C PHE A 110 -2.08 -18.14 -10.10
N ARG A 111 -0.79 -17.78 -10.11
CA ARG A 111 0.08 -17.77 -8.93
C ARG A 111 0.79 -16.43 -8.84
N ALA A 112 0.65 -15.76 -7.70
CA ALA A 112 1.33 -14.51 -7.44
C ALA A 112 2.35 -14.68 -6.31
N PRO A 113 3.60 -14.18 -6.46
CA PRO A 113 4.51 -14.11 -5.35
C PRO A 113 4.07 -12.98 -4.42
N VAL A 114 4.07 -13.25 -3.12
CA VAL A 114 3.79 -12.24 -2.10
C VAL A 114 5.10 -11.89 -1.42
N ARG A 115 5.69 -10.78 -1.85
CA ARG A 115 6.90 -10.20 -1.24
C ARG A 115 6.54 -8.86 -0.60
N GLY A 116 7.48 -8.19 0.05
CA GLY A 116 7.24 -6.84 0.54
C GLY A 116 8.27 -6.33 1.53
N GLN A 117 7.86 -5.34 2.31
CA GLN A 117 8.65 -4.75 3.39
C GLN A 117 7.90 -4.77 4.71
N LEU A 118 8.57 -5.22 5.77
CA LEU A 118 8.10 -5.16 7.15
C LEU A 118 8.92 -4.12 7.93
N TYR A 119 8.24 -3.08 8.39
CA TYR A 119 8.78 -2.01 9.23
C TYR A 119 8.37 -2.26 10.68
N ARG A 120 9.32 -2.19 11.62
CA ARG A 120 9.08 -2.43 13.04
C ARG A 120 9.82 -1.40 13.89
N PRO A 121 9.30 -1.03 15.07
CA PRO A 121 10.09 -0.24 16.01
C PRO A 121 11.26 -1.09 16.50
N ALA A 122 12.49 -0.61 16.34
CA ALA A 122 13.71 -1.37 16.66
C ALA A 122 13.88 -1.63 18.16
N HIS A 123 13.27 -0.79 19.00
CA HIS A 123 13.38 -0.84 20.46
C HIS A 123 12.02 -1.12 21.14
N ALA A 124 11.08 -1.75 20.44
CA ALA A 124 9.80 -2.11 21.04
C ALA A 124 10.00 -3.04 22.24
N ARG A 125 9.46 -2.66 23.40
CA ARG A 125 9.50 -3.46 24.65
C ARG A 125 8.46 -4.59 24.69
N GLY A 126 7.71 -4.80 23.60
CA GLY A 126 6.61 -5.75 23.51
C GLY A 126 6.11 -5.94 22.08
N LYS A 127 4.95 -6.59 21.93
CA LYS A 127 4.30 -6.76 20.61
C LYS A 127 3.74 -5.42 20.13
N ALA A 128 4.12 -5.01 18.93
CA ALA A 128 3.53 -3.85 18.25
C ALA A 128 2.24 -4.28 17.52
N PRO A 129 1.19 -3.44 17.47
CA PRO A 129 0.04 -3.68 16.60
C PRO A 129 0.51 -3.74 15.14
N LEU A 130 0.00 -4.72 14.38
CA LEU A 130 0.32 -4.87 12.96
C LEU A 130 -0.68 -4.09 12.10
N LEU A 131 -0.16 -3.21 11.26
CA LEU A 131 -0.87 -2.57 10.16
C LEU A 131 -0.42 -3.22 8.86
N VAL A 132 -1.36 -3.54 7.97
CA VAL A 132 -1.05 -4.05 6.63
C VAL A 132 -1.57 -3.04 5.62
N PHE A 133 -0.67 -2.49 4.80
CA PHE A 133 -1.00 -1.48 3.80
C PHE A 133 -0.80 -2.04 2.39
N GLY A 134 -1.89 -2.23 1.66
CA GLY A 134 -1.82 -2.48 0.22
C GLY A 134 -1.59 -1.19 -0.55
N HIS A 135 -0.68 -1.21 -1.53
CA HIS A 135 -0.60 -0.13 -2.51
C HIS A 135 -1.74 -0.27 -3.54
N LEU A 136 -2.01 0.81 -4.29
CA LEU A 136 -3.02 0.81 -5.35
C LEU A 136 -2.54 0.04 -6.58
N ARG A 137 -3.47 -0.25 -7.49
CA ARG A 137 -3.17 -0.85 -8.79
C ARG A 137 -2.21 0.03 -9.60
N ALA A 138 -1.16 -0.59 -10.15
CA ALA A 138 -0.16 0.05 -10.99
C ALA A 138 0.50 -1.00 -11.92
N PRO A 139 1.17 -0.60 -13.01
CA PRO A 139 1.83 -1.54 -13.90
C PRO A 139 2.91 -2.35 -13.17
N ALA A 140 3.03 -3.64 -13.45
CA ALA A 140 3.91 -4.51 -12.66
C ALA A 140 5.36 -4.53 -13.17
N CYS A 141 5.62 -4.02 -14.37
CA CYS A 141 6.91 -4.10 -15.06
C CYS A 141 7.36 -2.74 -15.61
N THR A 142 8.67 -2.53 -15.76
CA THR A 142 9.26 -1.25 -16.23
C THR A 142 8.94 -0.86 -17.69
N ASP A 143 8.14 -1.65 -18.40
CA ASP A 143 7.56 -1.32 -19.72
C ASP A 143 6.19 -0.64 -19.61
N ASP A 144 5.77 -0.29 -18.40
CA ASP A 144 4.47 0.30 -18.06
C ASP A 144 3.27 -0.60 -18.35
N LEU A 145 3.48 -1.93 -18.47
CA LEU A 145 2.41 -2.90 -18.68
C LEU A 145 2.03 -3.64 -17.39
N SER A 146 0.75 -3.96 -17.28
CA SER A 146 0.15 -4.65 -16.13
C SER A 146 0.16 -6.16 -16.36
N ARG A 147 1.35 -6.75 -16.45
CA ARG A 147 1.56 -8.18 -16.72
C ARG A 147 2.56 -8.79 -15.75
N TRP A 148 2.43 -10.09 -15.49
CA TRP A 148 3.38 -10.81 -14.66
C TRP A 148 3.49 -12.28 -15.05
N PRO A 149 4.70 -12.87 -15.17
CA PRO A 149 6.02 -12.26 -14.96
C PRO A 149 6.38 -11.18 -15.98
N CYS A 150 7.37 -10.35 -15.65
CA CYS A 150 7.91 -9.38 -16.60
C CYS A 150 8.66 -10.08 -17.74
N PRO A 151 8.47 -9.64 -19.00
CA PRO A 151 9.23 -10.20 -20.11
C PRO A 151 10.73 -9.92 -20.01
N ALA A 152 11.51 -10.66 -20.79
CA ALA A 152 12.95 -10.47 -20.86
C ALA A 152 13.31 -9.01 -21.19
N GLY A 153 14.24 -8.44 -20.41
CA GLY A 153 14.68 -7.06 -20.55
C GLY A 153 13.87 -6.04 -19.74
N PHE A 154 12.80 -6.44 -19.07
CA PHE A 154 12.02 -5.58 -18.18
C PHE A 154 12.06 -6.11 -16.75
N GLU A 155 12.17 -5.18 -15.80
CA GLU A 155 12.28 -5.51 -14.39
C GLU A 155 10.93 -5.37 -13.68
N PRO A 156 10.69 -6.15 -12.61
CA PRO A 156 9.59 -5.91 -11.68
C PRO A 156 9.60 -4.50 -11.07
N MET A 157 8.48 -3.79 -11.14
CA MET A 157 8.29 -2.55 -10.39
C MET A 157 7.86 -2.85 -8.94
N ARG A 158 8.61 -2.31 -7.98
CA ARG A 158 8.46 -2.60 -6.54
C ARG A 158 7.77 -1.45 -5.80
N TYR A 159 6.44 -1.41 -5.85
CA TYR A 159 5.65 -0.34 -5.22
C TYR A 159 5.66 -0.37 -3.70
N ASP A 160 5.92 -1.53 -3.10
CA ASP A 160 6.17 -1.67 -1.66
C ASP A 160 7.35 -0.81 -1.18
N LEU A 161 8.36 -0.61 -2.04
CA LEU A 161 9.50 0.27 -1.74
C LEU A 161 9.11 1.75 -1.78
N GLY A 162 8.19 2.15 -2.67
CA GLY A 162 7.66 3.52 -2.74
C GLY A 162 6.91 3.93 -1.46
N MET A 163 6.37 2.97 -0.72
CA MET A 163 5.65 3.19 0.54
C MET A 163 6.57 3.21 1.78
N ALA A 164 7.90 3.16 1.60
CA ALA A 164 8.83 3.10 2.72
C ALA A 164 8.74 4.29 3.68
N TYR A 165 8.39 5.48 3.18
CA TYR A 165 8.21 6.66 4.02
C TYR A 165 7.07 6.45 5.03
N LEU A 166 5.93 5.93 4.59
CA LEU A 166 4.76 5.69 5.43
C LEU A 166 5.04 4.57 6.44
N GLY A 167 5.63 3.47 5.97
CA GLY A 167 5.99 2.33 6.82
C GLY A 167 6.94 2.74 7.94
N ARG A 168 7.95 3.57 7.63
CA ARG A 168 8.88 4.12 8.64
C ARG A 168 8.19 5.06 9.61
N ALA A 169 7.43 6.04 9.11
CA ALA A 169 6.75 7.02 9.97
C ALA A 169 5.83 6.35 10.99
N LEU A 170 5.05 5.35 10.57
CA LEU A 170 4.17 4.60 11.47
C LEU A 170 4.96 3.68 12.42
N ALA A 171 6.08 3.11 11.98
CA ALA A 171 6.93 2.33 12.87
C ALA A 171 7.59 3.15 13.97
N GLU A 172 7.93 4.41 13.69
CA GLU A 172 8.39 5.37 14.72
C GLU A 172 7.29 5.68 15.74
N GLN A 173 6.02 5.62 15.35
CA GLN A 173 4.87 5.74 16.26
C GLN A 173 4.54 4.44 17.03
N GLY A 174 5.35 3.39 16.88
CA GLY A 174 5.19 2.14 17.65
C GLY A 174 4.39 1.03 16.97
N TYR A 175 4.04 1.18 15.67
CA TYR A 175 3.35 0.15 14.91
C TYR A 175 4.33 -0.80 14.20
N ALA A 176 3.95 -2.07 14.03
CA ALA A 176 4.55 -2.90 12.98
C ALA A 176 3.76 -2.64 11.69
N VAL A 177 4.44 -2.45 10.57
CA VAL A 177 3.81 -2.16 9.28
C VAL A 177 4.31 -3.12 8.23
N LEU A 178 3.42 -3.89 7.65
CA LEU A 178 3.71 -4.69 6.47
C LEU A 178 3.15 -3.99 5.22
N VAL A 179 4.01 -3.81 4.23
CA VAL A 179 3.62 -3.37 2.89
C VAL A 179 3.94 -4.51 1.91
N PRO A 180 2.97 -5.33 1.53
CA PRO A 180 3.17 -6.32 0.48
C PRO A 180 3.29 -5.65 -0.90
N ASP A 181 4.11 -6.25 -1.76
CA ASP A 181 4.15 -6.02 -3.20
C ASP A 181 2.98 -6.79 -3.84
N LEU A 182 1.92 -6.06 -4.16
CA LEU A 182 0.68 -6.55 -4.75
C LEU A 182 0.63 -6.30 -6.26
N ALA A 183 1.70 -5.79 -6.87
CA ALA A 183 1.71 -5.55 -8.31
C ALA A 183 1.37 -6.82 -9.12
N PRO A 184 1.91 -8.01 -8.78
CA PRO A 184 1.49 -9.26 -9.44
C PRO A 184 0.01 -9.61 -9.21
N LEU A 185 -0.58 -9.24 -8.07
CA LEU A 185 -1.99 -9.52 -7.78
C LEU A 185 -2.94 -8.67 -8.64
N TYR A 186 -2.55 -7.45 -9.01
CA TYR A 186 -3.42 -6.47 -9.66
C TYR A 186 -3.19 -6.30 -11.17
N VAL A 187 -2.62 -7.32 -11.82
CA VAL A 187 -2.36 -7.31 -13.27
C VAL A 187 -3.65 -7.41 -14.10
N ALA A 188 -4.63 -8.19 -13.65
CA ALA A 188 -5.88 -8.40 -14.39
C ALA A 188 -6.78 -7.16 -14.47
N GLY A 189 -7.40 -6.94 -15.63
CA GLY A 189 -8.34 -5.85 -15.93
C GLY A 189 -9.48 -5.72 -14.92
N ALA A 190 -10.14 -6.84 -14.60
CA ALA A 190 -11.28 -6.90 -13.70
C ALA A 190 -10.90 -7.46 -12.32
N LEU A 191 -11.68 -7.10 -11.29
CA LEU A 191 -11.44 -7.56 -9.91
C LEU A 191 -11.71 -9.07 -9.72
N SER A 192 -12.51 -9.68 -10.58
CA SER A 192 -13.01 -11.05 -10.41
C SER A 192 -12.74 -11.98 -11.59
N ASP A 193 -12.08 -11.50 -12.64
CA ASP A 193 -11.80 -12.23 -13.87
C ASP A 193 -10.44 -11.81 -14.42
N PRO A 194 -9.57 -12.76 -14.82
CA PRO A 194 -9.76 -14.23 -14.83
C PRO A 194 -9.56 -14.90 -13.46
N TYR A 195 -9.22 -14.12 -12.43
CA TYR A 195 -9.16 -14.56 -11.04
C TYR A 195 -9.69 -13.47 -10.10
N ASP A 196 -9.99 -13.86 -8.85
CA ASP A 196 -10.52 -12.96 -7.84
C ASP A 196 -9.41 -12.26 -7.05
N GLN A 197 -9.19 -10.98 -7.37
CA GLN A 197 -8.22 -10.10 -6.72
C GLN A 197 -8.57 -9.84 -5.25
N THR A 198 -9.85 -9.85 -4.88
CA THR A 198 -10.29 -9.70 -3.49
C THR A 198 -9.91 -10.92 -2.68
N THR A 199 -10.18 -12.11 -3.22
CA THR A 199 -9.73 -13.37 -2.61
C THR A 199 -8.21 -13.39 -2.50
N GLY A 200 -7.47 -12.96 -3.52
CA GLY A 200 -6.00 -12.87 -3.46
C GLY A 200 -5.46 -11.93 -2.38
N TRP A 201 -6.11 -10.79 -2.15
CA TRP A 201 -5.79 -9.91 -1.02
C TRP A 201 -6.06 -10.60 0.33
N LEU A 202 -7.21 -11.29 0.47
CA LEU A 202 -7.54 -12.03 1.68
C LEU A 202 -6.57 -13.18 1.94
N LEU A 203 -6.10 -13.88 0.91
CA LEU A 203 -5.06 -14.90 1.02
C LEU A 203 -3.73 -14.30 1.47
N THR A 204 -3.36 -13.14 0.93
CA THR A 204 -2.15 -12.39 1.31
C THR A 204 -2.16 -12.04 2.79
N VAL A 205 -3.25 -11.42 3.27
CA VAL A 205 -3.37 -11.02 4.68
C VAL A 205 -3.59 -12.25 5.58
N GLY A 206 -4.31 -13.27 5.10
CA GLY A 206 -4.58 -14.50 5.81
C GLY A 206 -3.33 -15.35 6.08
N GLY A 207 -2.35 -15.32 5.16
CA GLY A 207 -1.06 -16.01 5.31
C GLY A 207 -0.14 -15.44 6.40
N LEU A 208 -0.51 -14.32 7.03
CA LEU A 208 0.24 -13.69 8.12
C LEU A 208 -0.05 -14.27 9.51
N ARG A 209 -0.97 -15.24 9.60
CA ARG A 209 -1.46 -15.81 10.86
C ARG A 209 -0.64 -17.01 11.35
#